data_AF-A0A1G3PQF6-F1
#
_entry.id   AF-A0A1G3PQF6-F1
#
_cell.length_a   1.000
_cell.length_b   1.000
_cell.length_c   1.000
_cell.angle_alpha   90.00
_cell.angle_beta   90.00
_cell.angle_gamma   90.00
#
_symmetry.space_group_name_H-M   'P 1'
#
loop_
_entity.id
_entity.type
_entity.pdbx_description
1 polymer ?
#
loop_
_entity_poly.entity_id
_entity_poly.type
_entity_poly.pdbx_seq_one_letter_code
_entity_poly.pdbx_strand_id
1 'polypeptide(L)' 'MSKYIISKALKEVWAMKEAVYNDTKNLPADEVIKYFHEGTKKACKEMGVKLIKNLDGKSYRMVKS' A
#
# COMPACT_ATOMS: atom_id res chain seq x y z
N MET A 1 -14.53 9.93 -30.82
CA MET A 1 -14.13 9.72 -29.41
C MET A 1 -12.96 8.75 -29.40
N SER A 2 -11.78 9.19 -28.96
CA SER A 2 -10.60 8.32 -28.83
C SER A 2 -10.92 7.15 -27.91
N LYS A 3 -10.89 5.92 -28.43
CA LYS A 3 -10.97 4.67 -27.65
C LYS A 3 -9.61 4.50 -26.97
N TYR A 4 -9.39 5.16 -25.84
CA TYR A 4 -8.19 4.92 -25.05
C TYR A 4 -8.18 3.45 -24.61
N ILE A 5 -7.19 2.70 -25.09
CA ILE A 5 -6.92 1.34 -24.62
C ILE A 5 -6.33 1.51 -23.22
N ILE A 6 -7.20 1.39 -22.21
CA ILE A 6 -6.76 1.36 -20.82
C ILE A 6 -5.92 0.09 -20.63
N SER A 7 -4.64 0.26 -20.30
CA SER A 7 -3.72 -0.86 -20.12
C SER A 7 -4.21 -1.79 -18.99
N LYS A 8 -3.90 -3.08 -19.09
CA LYS A 8 -4.23 -4.07 -18.05
C LYS A 8 -3.71 -3.62 -16.68
N ALA A 9 -2.46 -3.14 -16.63
CA ALA A 9 -1.86 -2.60 -15.42
C ALA A 9 -2.66 -1.44 -14.82
N LEU A 10 -3.19 -0.53 -15.65
CA LEU A 10 -3.99 0.59 -15.14
C LEU A 10 -5.32 0.12 -14.54
N LYS A 11 -5.95 -0.92 -15.12
CA LYS A 11 -7.15 -1.53 -14.56
C LYS A 11 -6.87 -2.20 -13.22
N GLU A 12 -5.75 -2.91 -13.10
CA GLU A 12 -5.33 -3.55 -11.84
C GLU A 12 -5.08 -2.51 -10.75
N VAL A 13 -4.37 -1.43 -11.06
CA VAL A 13 -4.17 -0.30 -10.13
C VAL A 13 -5.50 0.34 -9.73
N TRP A 14 -6.43 0.49 -10.67
CA TRP A 14 -7.75 1.03 -10.36
C TRP A 14 -8.54 0.13 -9.42
N ALA A 15 -8.57 -1.17 -9.67
CA ALA A 15 -9.23 -2.14 -8.81
C ALA A 15 -8.62 -2.16 -7.40
N MET A 16 -7.28 -2.09 -7.28
CA MET A 16 -6.61 -1.96 -5.99
C MET A 16 -7.01 -0.68 -5.25
N LYS A 17 -7.08 0.45 -5.96
CA LYS A 17 -7.50 1.73 -5.38
C LYS A 17 -8.94 1.67 -4.87
N GLU A 18 -9.85 1.08 -5.64
CA GLU A 18 -11.26 0.93 -5.23
C GLU A 18 -11.43 0.02 -4.02
N ALA A 19 -10.67 -1.08 -3.94
CA ALA A 19 -10.68 -1.97 -2.79
C ALA A 19 -10.21 -1.24 -1.52
N VAL A 20 -9.05 -0.58 -1.58
CA VAL A 20 -8.52 0.19 -0.43
C VAL A 20 -9.49 1.30 -0.03
N TYR A 21 -10.05 2.04 -0.98
CA TYR A 21 -11.03 3.08 -0.68
C TYR A 21 -12.27 2.52 0.03
N ASN A 22 -12.82 1.40 -0.43
CA ASN A 22 -13.99 0.80 0.19
C ASN A 22 -13.73 0.30 1.61
N ASP A 23 -12.53 -0.21 1.88
CA ASP A 23 -12.11 -0.64 3.22
C ASP A 23 -11.94 0.55 4.17
N THR A 24 -11.44 1.70 3.66
CA THR A 24 -11.06 2.83 4.51
C THR A 24 -12.08 3.97 4.56
N LYS A 25 -13.04 4.07 3.63
CA LYS A 25 -13.89 5.27 3.45
C LYS A 25 -14.73 5.66 4.66
N ASN A 26 -15.05 4.71 5.54
CA ASN A 26 -15.86 4.93 6.74
C ASN A 26 -15.03 4.89 8.04
N LEU A 27 -13.71 4.72 7.93
CA LEU A 27 -12.82 4.68 9.09
C LEU A 27 -12.40 6.10 9.48
N PRO A 28 -12.27 6.39 10.78
CA PRO A 28 -11.61 7.61 11.24
C PRO A 28 -10.11 7.58 10.89
N ALA A 29 -9.50 8.76 10.83
CA ALA A 29 -8.14 8.93 10.28
C ALA A 29 -7.06 8.09 10.99
N ASP A 30 -7.19 7.89 12.30
CA ASP A 30 -6.31 7.06 13.11
C ASP A 30 -6.44 5.56 12.79
N GLU A 31 -7.66 5.08 12.56
CA GLU A 31 -7.93 3.70 12.15
C GLU A 31 -7.47 3.42 10.71
N VAL A 32 -7.52 4.42 9.82
CA VAL A 32 -6.92 4.32 8.48
C VAL A 32 -5.40 4.10 8.58
N ILE A 33 -4.71 4.85 9.45
CA ILE A 33 -3.27 4.67 9.66
C ILE A 33 -2.96 3.27 10.19
N LYS A 34 -3.77 2.77 11.14
CA LYS A 34 -3.62 1.40 11.67
C LYS A 34 -3.80 0.35 10.57
N TYR A 35 -4.83 0.47 9.72
CA TYR A 35 -5.06 -0.43 8.59
C TYR A 35 -3.81 -0.54 7.69
N PHE A 36 -3.22 0.60 7.31
CA PHE A 36 -2.00 0.60 6.48
C PHE A 36 -0.77 0.05 7.22
N HIS A 37 -0.60 0.35 8.51
CA HIS A 37 0.49 -0.20 9.31
C HIS A 37 0.41 -1.72 9.44
N GLU A 38 -0.78 -2.26 9.71
CA GLU A 38 -0.99 -3.71 9.82
C GLU A 38 -0.79 -4.42 8.48
N GLY A 39 -1.33 -3.85 7.40
CA GLY A 39 -1.13 -4.35 6.04
C GLY A 39 0.35 -4.38 5.66
N THR A 40 1.07 -3.29 5.92
CA THR A 40 2.52 -3.20 5.65
C THR A 40 3.31 -4.22 6.47
N LYS A 41 2.95 -4.43 7.74
CA LYS A 41 3.61 -5.42 8.61
C LYS A 41 3.40 -6.85 8.10
N LYS A 42 2.18 -7.19 7.66
CA LYS A 42 1.89 -8.50 7.04
C LYS A 42 2.68 -8.69 5.75
N ALA A 43 2.67 -7.70 4.85
CA ALA A 43 3.41 -7.74 3.60
C ALA A 43 4.92 -7.94 3.83
N CYS A 44 5.51 -7.21 4.78
CA CYS A 44 6.93 -7.38 5.14
C CYS A 44 7.22 -8.81 5.64
N LYS A 45 6.32 -9.39 6.43
CA LYS A 45 6.45 -10.77 6.93
C LYS A 45 6.38 -11.79 5.79
N GLU A 46 5.43 -11.65 4.87
CA GLU A 46 5.28 -12.53 3.70
C GLU A 46 6.46 -12.43 2.74
N MET A 47 6.99 -11.22 2.54
CA MET A 47 8.19 -10.98 1.74
C MET A 47 9.49 -11.41 2.45
N GLY A 48 9.44 -11.75 3.74
CA GLY A 48 10.62 -12.08 4.53
C GLY A 48 11.60 -10.90 4.65
N VAL A 49 11.09 -9.68 4.79
CA VAL A 49 11.89 -8.46 4.91
C VAL A 49 11.59 -7.69 6.20
N LYS A 50 12.57 -6.93 6.68
CA LYS A 50 12.47 -5.95 7.77
C LYS A 50 12.58 -4.55 7.20
N LEU A 51 11.82 -3.62 7.76
CA LEU A 51 11.97 -2.19 7.49
C LEU A 51 12.99 -1.60 8.46
N ILE A 52 14.09 -1.08 7.94
CA ILE A 52 15.09 -0.32 8.71
C ILE A 52 14.94 1.16 8.37
N LYS A 53 14.82 2.00 9.40
CA LYS A 53 14.76 3.45 9.23
C LYS A 53 16.09 3.98 8.71
N ASN A 54 16.06 4.81 7.68
CA ASN A 54 17.24 5.44 7.11
C ASN A 54 17.74 6.61 7.98
N LEU A 55 18.96 7.07 7.70
CA LEU A 55 19.63 8.17 8.42
C LEU A 55 18.87 9.50 8.34
N ASP A 56 18.06 9.70 7.30
CA ASP A 56 17.22 10.89 7.12
C ASP A 56 16.05 10.98 8.12
N GLY A 57 15.81 9.93 8.90
CA GLY A 57 14.74 9.85 9.87
C GLY A 57 13.32 9.82 9.27
N LYS A 58 13.18 9.78 7.95
CA LYS A 58 11.90 9.93 7.22
C LYS A 58 11.60 8.75 6.29
N SER A 59 12.63 8.07 5.79
CA SER A 59 12.47 6.94 4.88
C SER A 59 12.88 5.61 5.54
N TYR A 60 12.42 4.51 4.94
CA TYR A 60 12.75 3.16 5.35
C TYR A 60 13.36 2.41 4.17
N ARG A 61 14.30 1.52 4.45
CA ARG A 61 14.80 0.51 3.50
C ARG A 61 14.32 -0.87 3.90
N MET A 62 14.00 -1.69 2.91
CA MET A 62 13.70 -3.11 3.12
C MET A 62 15.00 -3.91 3.08
N VAL A 63 15.21 -4.77 4.07
CA VAL A 63 16.32 -5.73 4.12
C VAL A 63 15.77 -7.12 4.39
N LYS A 64 16.37 -8.14 3.76
CA LYS A 64 15.98 -9.54 4.00
C LYS A 64 16.13 -9.88 5.50
N SER A 65 15.09 -10.48 6.06
CA SER A 65 14.99 -10.81 7.50
C SER A 65 15.92 -11.90 7.94
#